data_AF-A0A1Q7YVG9-F1
#
_entry.id   AF-A0A1Q7YVG9-F1
#
_cell.length_a   1.000
_cell.length_b   1.000
_cell.length_c   1.000
_cell.angle_alpha   90.00
_cell.angle_beta   90.00
_cell.angle_gamma   90.00
#
_symmetry.space_group_name_H-M   'P 1'
#
loop_
_entity.id
_entity.type
_entity.pdbx_description
1 polymer ?
#
loop_
_entity_poly.entity_id
_entity_poly.type
_entity_poly.pdbx_seq_one_letter_code
_entity_poly.pdbx_strand_id
1 'polypeptide(L)'
;MSDPALPLVEPDLVGIWRKNVWWFGLRWPFSMVLFSWVTVASTLAPEFHLDRYLLTMLAGFFGLVIGAHYIDIAGSGEKYLPYFPRMNRAAIRWVGVLAVLVGVAVGVYMSLLYSLWFLSFVVLGGFFALFYPVETPKWLHSYPGFGVAWGFMPVLASYYIQGLRIDLVGVGLAVFLGITVVEMHHMAVLTNEREYAPETSGNARLLLKLHRGAAYAIGLILLLARLV
;
A
#
# COMPACT_ATOMS: atom_id res chain seq x y z
N MET A 1 24.33 -3.10 -31.91
CA MET A 1 22.92 -2.79 -31.62
C MET A 1 22.81 -2.65 -30.12
N SER A 2 22.68 -1.42 -29.63
CA SER A 2 22.40 -1.16 -28.21
C SER A 2 21.06 -1.82 -27.89
N ASP A 3 21.05 -2.75 -26.95
CA ASP A 3 19.83 -3.31 -26.39
C ASP A 3 18.90 -2.13 -26.04
N PRO A 4 17.70 -2.02 -26.62
CA PRO A 4 16.80 -0.91 -26.29
C PRO A 4 16.56 -0.98 -24.79
N ALA A 5 17.11 -0.01 -24.05
CA ALA A 5 17.04 0.01 -22.60
C ALA A 5 15.60 -0.23 -22.19
N LEU A 6 15.35 -1.32 -21.46
CA LEU A 6 13.99 -1.66 -21.02
C LEU A 6 13.42 -0.43 -20.30
N PRO A 7 12.22 0.05 -20.69
CA PRO A 7 11.62 1.21 -20.05
C PRO A 7 11.48 0.95 -18.55
N LEU A 8 11.45 2.01 -17.74
CA LEU A 8 11.43 1.83 -16.31
C LEU A 8 10.08 1.26 -15.85
N VAL A 9 10.05 0.01 -15.36
CA VAL A 9 8.94 -0.45 -14.50
C VAL A 9 9.13 0.17 -13.12
N GLU A 10 8.16 0.99 -12.71
CA GLU A 10 8.18 1.76 -11.46
C GLU A 10 9.44 2.65 -11.36
N PRO A 11 9.42 3.84 -11.99
CA PRO A 11 10.63 4.65 -12.23
C PRO A 11 11.34 5.16 -10.98
N ASP A 12 10.68 5.11 -9.81
CA ASP A 12 11.27 5.51 -8.54
C ASP A 12 12.03 4.40 -7.82
N LEU A 13 11.84 3.15 -8.23
CA LEU A 13 12.60 2.02 -7.71
C LEU A 13 13.91 1.92 -8.48
N VAL A 14 14.92 2.69 -8.08
CA VAL A 14 16.27 2.69 -8.66
C VAL A 14 17.33 2.24 -7.66
N GLY A 15 18.57 2.01 -8.12
CA GLY A 15 19.68 1.68 -7.24
C GLY A 15 19.47 0.39 -6.46
N ILE A 16 19.47 0.46 -5.12
CA ILE A 16 19.34 -0.71 -4.24
C ILE A 16 18.05 -1.50 -4.49
N TRP A 17 16.95 -0.80 -4.84
CA TRP A 17 15.64 -1.41 -5.06
C TRP A 17 15.61 -2.32 -6.29
N ARG A 18 16.48 -2.13 -7.29
CA ARG A 18 16.55 -2.99 -8.48
C ARG A 18 17.57 -4.12 -8.40
N LYS A 19 18.34 -4.22 -7.31
CA LYS A 19 19.38 -5.25 -7.19
C LYS A 19 18.83 -6.66 -7.32
N ASN A 20 17.64 -6.90 -6.77
CA ASN A 20 16.91 -8.15 -6.95
C ASN A 20 15.42 -7.93 -6.69
N VAL A 21 14.63 -8.94 -7.03
CA VAL A 21 13.17 -8.94 -6.88
C VAL A 21 12.69 -8.77 -5.43
N TRP A 22 13.49 -9.19 -4.44
CA TRP A 22 13.14 -9.10 -3.02
C TRP A 22 13.21 -7.65 -2.53
N TRP A 23 14.28 -6.93 -2.87
CA TRP A 23 14.36 -5.50 -2.59
C TRP A 23 13.31 -4.71 -3.39
N PHE A 24 13.08 -5.10 -4.63
CA PHE A 24 12.10 -4.46 -5.50
C PHE A 24 10.69 -4.58 -4.94
N GLY A 25 10.31 -5.77 -4.46
CA GLY A 25 8.97 -6.05 -3.95
C GLY A 25 8.56 -5.24 -2.72
N LEU A 26 9.51 -4.68 -1.98
CA LEU A 26 9.18 -3.76 -0.88
C LEU A 26 8.52 -2.47 -1.38
N ARG A 27 8.77 -2.09 -2.64
CA ARG A 27 8.29 -0.87 -3.28
C ARG A 27 8.32 0.34 -2.34
N TRP A 28 9.44 0.52 -1.63
CA TRP A 28 9.49 1.37 -0.43
C TRP A 28 8.95 2.79 -0.61
N PRO A 29 9.29 3.53 -1.68
CA PRO A 29 8.72 4.86 -1.92
C PRO A 29 7.21 4.85 -2.18
N PHE A 30 6.60 3.73 -2.53
CA PHE A 30 5.15 3.62 -2.67
C PHE A 30 4.52 3.17 -1.34
N SER A 31 5.09 2.14 -0.71
CA SER A 31 4.65 1.58 0.57
C SER A 31 4.63 2.60 1.72
N MET A 32 5.58 3.53 1.74
CA MET A 32 5.61 4.59 2.75
C MET A 32 4.42 5.55 2.67
N VAL A 33 3.75 5.67 1.51
CA VAL A 33 2.53 6.48 1.38
C VAL A 33 1.40 5.87 2.18
N LEU A 34 1.20 4.56 2.02
CA LEU A 34 0.22 3.81 2.80
C LEU A 34 0.47 3.98 4.30
N PHE A 35 1.71 3.78 4.75
CA PHE A 35 2.03 3.96 6.17
C PHE A 35 1.83 5.40 6.62
N SER A 36 2.16 6.39 5.80
CA SER A 36 1.89 7.78 6.14
C SER A 36 0.40 8.04 6.33
N TRP A 37 -0.46 7.48 5.48
CA TRP A 37 -1.91 7.59 5.61
C TRP A 37 -2.47 6.84 6.81
N VAL A 38 -1.95 5.66 7.12
CA VAL A 38 -2.25 4.93 8.36
C VAL A 38 -1.82 5.75 9.59
N THR A 39 -0.67 6.41 9.54
CA THR A 39 -0.19 7.29 10.61
C THR A 39 -1.09 8.52 10.78
N VAL A 40 -1.45 9.20 9.70
CA VAL A 40 -2.41 10.32 9.74
C VAL A 40 -3.74 9.87 10.36
N ALA A 41 -4.28 8.73 9.91
CA ALA A 41 -5.52 8.17 10.45
C ALA A 41 -5.42 7.86 11.95
N SER A 42 -4.34 7.22 12.36
CA SER A 42 -4.14 6.82 13.75
C SER A 42 -3.97 8.04 14.66
N THR A 43 -3.22 9.04 14.21
CA THR A 43 -2.90 10.25 14.99
C THR A 43 -4.06 11.24 15.07
N LEU A 44 -4.96 11.25 14.09
CA LEU A 44 -6.18 12.06 14.11
C LEU A 44 -7.37 11.36 14.80
N ALA A 45 -7.20 10.11 15.23
CA ALA A 45 -8.20 9.42 16.03
C ALA A 45 -8.40 10.13 17.40
N PRO A 46 -9.56 9.93 18.06
CA PRO A 46 -9.88 10.60 19.33
C PRO A 46 -8.87 10.27 20.44
N GLU A 47 -8.33 9.05 20.38
CA GLU A 47 -7.28 8.55 21.25
C GLU A 47 -6.10 8.10 20.39
N PHE A 48 -4.90 8.08 20.96
CA PHE A 48 -3.71 7.53 20.31
C PHE A 48 -2.99 6.59 21.27
N HIS A 49 -2.89 5.33 20.85
CA HIS A 49 -2.26 4.24 21.56
C HIS A 49 -1.11 3.70 20.71
N LEU A 50 0.12 3.89 21.19
CA LEU A 50 1.34 3.56 20.43
C LEU A 50 1.44 2.06 20.13
N ASP A 51 1.05 1.19 21.06
CA ASP A 51 1.01 -0.26 20.88
C ASP A 51 0.06 -0.66 19.73
N ARG A 52 -1.15 -0.09 19.70
CA ARG A 52 -2.13 -0.35 18.61
C ARG A 52 -1.61 0.15 17.27
N TYR A 53 -0.94 1.30 17.27
CA TYR A 53 -0.32 1.87 16.06
C TYR A 53 0.79 0.96 15.53
N LEU A 54 1.71 0.51 16.39
CA LEU A 54 2.81 -0.36 15.98
C LEU A 54 2.32 -1.72 15.49
N LEU A 55 1.29 -2.29 16.12
CA LEU A 55 0.64 -3.51 15.64
C LEU A 55 -0.04 -3.31 14.28
N THR A 56 -0.68 -2.15 14.06
CA THR A 56 -1.27 -1.79 12.75
C THR A 56 -0.19 -1.69 11.67
N MET A 57 0.95 -1.07 11.99
CA MET A 57 2.10 -1.00 11.09
C MET A 57 2.68 -2.38 10.77
N LEU A 58 2.78 -3.25 11.78
CA LEU A 58 3.24 -4.63 11.61
C LEU A 58 2.30 -5.43 10.70
N ALA A 59 0.99 -5.33 10.93
CA ALA A 59 -0.02 -5.96 10.09
C ALA A 59 0.04 -5.46 8.64
N GLY A 60 0.14 -4.13 8.43
CA GLY A 60 0.28 -3.53 7.11
C GLY A 60 1.58 -3.90 6.40
N PHE A 61 2.69 -4.00 7.13
CA PHE A 61 3.98 -4.41 6.58
C PHE A 61 3.94 -5.83 6.02
N PHE A 62 3.46 -6.79 6.81
CA PHE A 62 3.36 -8.17 6.35
C PHE A 62 2.23 -8.35 5.32
N GLY A 63 1.05 -7.79 5.58
CA GLY A 63 -0.12 -7.99 4.74
C GLY A 63 -0.02 -7.31 3.37
N LEU A 64 0.39 -6.04 3.35
CA LEU A 64 0.29 -5.20 2.17
C LEU A 64 1.65 -4.97 1.51
N VAL A 65 2.68 -4.63 2.30
CA VAL A 65 4.01 -4.29 1.76
C VAL A 65 4.74 -5.54 1.25
N ILE A 66 4.78 -6.61 2.05
CA ILE A 66 5.34 -7.88 1.60
C ILE A 66 4.26 -8.69 0.88
N GLY A 67 3.14 -8.96 1.55
CA GLY A 67 2.13 -9.89 1.05
C GLY A 67 1.60 -9.54 -0.34
N ALA A 68 0.82 -8.46 -0.41
CA ALA A 68 0.15 -8.06 -1.64
C ALA A 68 1.14 -7.75 -2.79
N HIS A 69 2.24 -7.06 -2.55
CA HIS A 69 3.22 -6.76 -3.60
C HIS A 69 3.91 -8.01 -4.16
N TYR A 70 4.24 -8.99 -3.32
CA TYR A 70 4.89 -10.20 -3.78
C TYR A 70 3.92 -11.10 -4.54
N ILE A 71 2.66 -11.14 -4.12
CA ILE A 71 1.60 -11.80 -4.89
C ILE A 71 1.45 -11.14 -6.27
N ASP A 72 1.43 -9.80 -6.33
CA ASP A 72 1.37 -9.04 -7.59
C ASP A 72 2.58 -9.38 -8.48
N ILE A 73 3.80 -9.28 -7.97
CA ILE A 73 5.02 -9.59 -8.74
C ILE A 73 4.99 -11.02 -9.28
N ALA A 74 4.56 -11.98 -8.47
CA ALA A 74 4.45 -13.37 -8.90
C ALA A 74 3.32 -13.59 -9.92
N GLY A 75 2.22 -12.85 -9.83
CA GLY A 75 1.08 -12.88 -10.77
C GLY A 75 1.43 -12.23 -12.12
N SER A 76 2.00 -11.04 -12.07
CA SER A 76 2.33 -10.15 -13.19
C SER A 76 3.65 -10.51 -13.88
N GLY A 77 3.85 -11.80 -14.19
CA GLY A 77 5.13 -12.33 -14.69
C GLY A 77 5.64 -11.62 -15.94
N GLU A 78 4.77 -11.34 -16.91
CA GLU A 78 5.15 -10.66 -18.15
C GLU A 78 5.72 -9.25 -17.93
N LYS A 79 5.22 -8.56 -16.90
CA LYS A 79 5.69 -7.22 -16.50
C LYS A 79 7.07 -7.27 -15.86
N TYR A 80 7.34 -8.27 -15.01
CA TYR A 80 8.53 -8.30 -14.14
C TYR A 80 9.66 -9.22 -14.62
N LEU A 81 9.38 -10.25 -15.42
CA LEU A 81 10.40 -11.18 -15.96
C LEU A 81 11.50 -10.49 -16.79
N PRO A 82 11.21 -9.46 -17.61
CA PRO A 82 12.27 -8.74 -18.33
C PRO A 82 13.31 -8.10 -17.39
N TYR A 83 12.91 -7.72 -16.18
CA TYR A 83 13.79 -7.08 -15.17
C TYR A 83 14.42 -8.10 -14.22
N PHE A 84 13.73 -9.21 -13.95
CA PHE A 84 14.19 -10.27 -13.06
C PHE A 84 14.08 -11.65 -13.73
N PRO A 85 14.92 -11.97 -14.73
CA PRO A 85 14.77 -13.19 -15.53
C PRO A 85 14.93 -14.49 -14.74
N ARG A 86 15.62 -14.44 -13.59
CA ARG A 86 15.89 -15.59 -12.71
C ARG A 86 14.96 -15.67 -11.50
N MET A 87 13.89 -14.87 -11.45
CA MET A 87 13.01 -14.87 -10.28
C MET A 87 12.27 -16.21 -10.14
N ASN A 88 12.26 -16.79 -8.94
CA ASN A 88 11.42 -17.94 -8.64
C ASN A 88 10.01 -17.46 -8.25
N ARG A 89 9.11 -17.38 -9.26
CA ARG A 89 7.73 -16.89 -9.07
C ARG A 89 6.95 -17.70 -8.04
N ALA A 90 7.18 -19.01 -7.95
CA ALA A 90 6.50 -19.86 -6.96
C ALA A 90 6.94 -19.51 -5.54
N ALA A 91 8.25 -19.35 -5.30
CA ALA A 91 8.76 -18.93 -4.00
C ALA A 91 8.26 -17.54 -3.61
N ILE A 92 8.27 -16.58 -4.54
CA ILE A 92 7.77 -15.21 -4.30
C ILE A 92 6.29 -15.22 -3.94
N ARG A 93 5.47 -16.01 -4.66
CA ARG A 93 4.04 -16.18 -4.36
C ARG A 93 3.84 -16.74 -2.95
N TRP A 94 4.57 -17.79 -2.58
CA TRP A 94 4.44 -18.40 -1.25
C TRP A 94 4.85 -17.44 -0.14
N VAL A 95 5.94 -16.69 -0.32
CA VAL A 95 6.33 -15.64 0.63
C VAL A 95 5.23 -14.58 0.76
N GLY A 96 4.65 -14.14 -0.37
CA GLY A 96 3.53 -13.21 -0.36
C GLY A 96 2.32 -13.74 0.43
N VAL A 97 1.85 -14.96 0.11
CA VAL A 97 0.72 -15.58 0.82
C VAL A 97 1.00 -15.75 2.31
N LEU A 98 2.18 -16.26 2.68
CA LEU A 98 2.56 -16.41 4.09
C LEU A 98 2.63 -15.07 4.82
N ALA A 99 3.16 -14.03 4.18
CA ALA A 99 3.18 -12.69 4.77
C ALA A 99 1.77 -12.13 4.96
N VAL A 100 0.84 -12.35 4.02
CA VAL A 100 -0.58 -12.02 4.24
C VAL A 100 -1.13 -12.74 5.46
N LEU A 101 -0.86 -14.03 5.63
CA LEU A 101 -1.32 -14.78 6.79
C LEU A 101 -0.72 -14.24 8.10
N VAL A 102 0.54 -13.80 8.11
CA VAL A 102 1.13 -13.12 9.28
C VAL A 102 0.39 -11.81 9.57
N GLY A 103 0.13 -10.98 8.56
CA GLY A 103 -0.62 -9.73 8.74
C GLY A 103 -2.03 -9.97 9.28
N VAL A 104 -2.73 -10.98 8.74
CA VAL A 104 -4.05 -11.42 9.24
C VAL A 104 -3.96 -11.92 10.67
N ALA A 105 -2.96 -12.71 11.03
CA ALA A 105 -2.77 -13.19 12.40
C ALA A 105 -2.57 -12.04 13.39
N VAL A 106 -1.80 -11.01 13.03
CA VAL A 106 -1.66 -9.78 13.84
C VAL A 106 -3.01 -9.06 13.96
N GLY A 107 -3.76 -8.94 12.86
CA GLY A 107 -5.11 -8.34 12.90
C GLY A 107 -6.10 -9.13 13.77
N VAL A 108 -6.10 -10.47 13.70
CA VAL A 108 -6.93 -11.33 14.56
C VAL A 108 -6.53 -11.15 16.02
N TYR A 109 -5.23 -11.13 16.32
CA TYR A 109 -4.73 -10.85 17.66
C TYR A 109 -5.26 -9.50 18.19
N MET A 110 -5.14 -8.42 17.40
CA MET A 110 -5.70 -7.12 17.77
C MET A 110 -7.22 -7.17 17.95
N SER A 111 -7.93 -7.94 17.13
CA SER A 111 -9.39 -8.08 17.23
C SER A 111 -9.81 -8.75 18.54
N LEU A 112 -9.09 -9.80 18.95
CA LEU A 112 -9.33 -10.50 20.21
C LEU A 112 -9.00 -9.62 21.43
N LEU A 113 -7.99 -8.76 21.31
CA LEU A 113 -7.49 -7.93 22.41
C LEU A 113 -8.33 -6.65 22.60
N TYR A 114 -8.69 -5.97 21.52
CA TYR A 114 -9.30 -4.64 21.58
C TYR A 114 -10.77 -4.60 21.17
N SER A 115 -11.17 -5.31 20.11
CA SER A 115 -12.57 -5.31 19.64
C SER A 115 -12.82 -6.37 18.58
N LEU A 116 -13.79 -7.27 18.84
CA LEU A 116 -14.21 -8.27 17.86
C LEU A 116 -14.77 -7.65 16.57
N TRP A 117 -15.30 -6.42 16.63
CA TRP A 117 -15.73 -5.69 15.43
C TRP A 117 -14.57 -5.38 14.48
N PHE A 118 -13.35 -5.26 15.01
CA PHE A 118 -12.16 -5.05 14.18
C PHE A 118 -11.90 -6.22 13.22
N LEU A 119 -12.41 -7.41 13.54
CA LEU A 119 -12.28 -8.59 12.68
C LEU A 119 -12.90 -8.37 11.29
N SER A 120 -13.92 -7.51 11.17
CA SER A 120 -14.49 -7.12 9.87
C SER A 120 -13.44 -6.47 8.95
N PHE A 121 -12.64 -5.54 9.48
CA PHE A 121 -11.53 -4.92 8.76
C PHE A 121 -10.43 -5.93 8.42
N VAL A 122 -10.16 -6.89 9.31
CA VAL A 122 -9.15 -7.94 9.09
C VAL A 122 -9.56 -8.87 7.96
N VAL A 123 -10.82 -9.32 7.94
CA VAL A 123 -11.35 -10.20 6.89
C VAL A 123 -11.35 -9.48 5.55
N LEU A 124 -11.84 -8.25 5.50
CA LEU A 124 -11.87 -7.45 4.27
C LEU A 124 -10.45 -7.08 3.79
N GLY A 125 -9.56 -6.70 4.71
CA GLY A 125 -8.17 -6.39 4.41
C GLY A 125 -7.40 -7.60 3.88
N GLY A 126 -7.58 -8.77 4.50
CA GLY A 126 -7.01 -10.03 4.04
C GLY A 126 -7.55 -10.42 2.66
N PHE A 127 -8.86 -10.24 2.42
CA PHE A 127 -9.45 -10.41 1.11
C PHE A 127 -8.79 -9.49 0.07
N PHE A 128 -8.69 -8.18 0.33
CA PHE A 128 -8.06 -7.27 -0.62
C PHE A 128 -6.58 -7.58 -0.85
N ALA A 129 -5.83 -7.92 0.19
CA ALA A 129 -4.41 -8.26 0.08
C ALA A 129 -4.15 -9.50 -0.79
N LEU A 130 -5.07 -10.46 -0.83
CA LEU A 130 -4.95 -11.67 -1.65
C LEU A 130 -5.50 -11.48 -3.07
N PHE A 131 -6.66 -10.83 -3.17
CA PHE A 131 -7.47 -10.83 -4.39
C PHE A 131 -7.22 -9.62 -5.30
N TYR A 132 -6.82 -8.48 -4.74
CA TYR A 132 -6.47 -7.30 -5.54
C TYR A 132 -5.26 -7.59 -6.46
N PRO A 133 -4.15 -8.17 -5.95
CA PRO A 133 -2.94 -8.42 -6.76
C PRO A 133 -3.12 -9.44 -7.90
N VAL A 134 -4.13 -10.31 -7.79
CA VAL A 134 -4.44 -11.32 -8.82
C VAL A 134 -5.56 -10.87 -9.76
N GLU A 135 -5.98 -9.60 -9.65
CA GLU A 135 -6.99 -8.95 -10.49
C GLU A 135 -8.34 -9.69 -10.56
N THR A 136 -8.67 -10.45 -9.50
CA THR A 136 -9.83 -11.33 -9.47
C THR A 136 -10.63 -11.08 -8.19
N PRO A 137 -11.91 -10.68 -8.28
CA PRO A 137 -12.69 -10.38 -9.49
C PRO A 137 -12.26 -9.04 -10.13
N LYS A 138 -12.48 -8.90 -11.45
CA LYS A 138 -12.02 -7.73 -12.24
C LYS A 138 -12.45 -6.36 -11.68
N TRP A 139 -13.62 -6.28 -11.05
CA TRP A 139 -14.09 -5.02 -10.45
C TRP A 139 -13.16 -4.51 -9.34
N LEU A 140 -12.43 -5.41 -8.68
CA LEU A 140 -11.51 -5.05 -7.62
C LEU A 140 -10.31 -4.25 -8.16
N HIS A 141 -9.90 -4.53 -9.39
CA HIS A 141 -8.83 -3.81 -10.09
C HIS A 141 -9.36 -2.62 -10.92
N SER A 142 -10.38 -1.93 -10.40
CA SER A 142 -10.92 -0.67 -10.92
C SER A 142 -10.51 0.50 -10.03
N TYR A 143 -10.68 1.75 -10.48
CA TYR A 143 -10.41 2.92 -9.63
C TYR A 143 -11.23 2.92 -8.33
N PRO A 144 -12.57 2.66 -8.34
CA PRO A 144 -13.31 2.51 -7.09
C PRO A 144 -12.78 1.36 -6.21
N GLY A 145 -12.46 0.21 -6.82
CA GLY A 145 -11.90 -0.94 -6.11
C GLY A 145 -10.57 -0.59 -5.42
N PHE A 146 -9.68 0.10 -6.12
CA PHE A 146 -8.41 0.58 -5.58
C PHE A 146 -8.61 1.59 -4.44
N GLY A 147 -9.48 2.59 -4.65
CA GLY A 147 -9.76 3.60 -3.62
C GLY A 147 -10.33 3.01 -2.34
N VAL A 148 -11.20 2.00 -2.45
CA VAL A 148 -11.73 1.27 -1.30
C VAL A 148 -10.64 0.42 -0.64
N ALA A 149 -9.95 -0.40 -1.40
CA ALA A 149 -9.02 -1.41 -0.89
C ALA A 149 -7.72 -0.82 -0.31
N TRP A 150 -7.17 0.23 -0.93
CA TRP A 150 -5.85 0.79 -0.61
C TRP A 150 -5.89 2.17 0.05
N GLY A 151 -7.06 2.81 0.14
CA GLY A 151 -7.23 4.11 0.77
C GLY A 151 -8.27 4.08 1.90
N PHE A 152 -9.55 3.98 1.54
CA PHE A 152 -10.67 4.07 2.49
C PHE A 152 -10.56 3.04 3.62
N MET A 153 -10.42 1.76 3.28
CA MET A 153 -10.44 0.68 4.27
C MET A 153 -9.23 0.70 5.22
N PRO A 154 -7.98 0.79 4.75
CA PRO A 154 -6.82 0.90 5.65
C PRO A 154 -6.90 2.11 6.57
N VAL A 155 -7.36 3.27 6.07
CA VAL A 155 -7.49 4.50 6.85
C VAL A 155 -8.57 4.35 7.92
N LEU A 156 -9.76 3.87 7.56
CA LEU A 156 -10.85 3.70 8.50
C LEU A 156 -10.53 2.66 9.58
N ALA A 157 -9.88 1.55 9.20
CA ALA A 157 -9.42 0.52 10.14
C ALA A 157 -8.42 1.10 11.17
N SER A 158 -7.46 1.88 10.68
CA SER A 158 -6.41 2.49 11.49
C SER A 158 -6.95 3.56 12.42
N TYR A 159 -7.93 4.35 11.97
CA TYR A 159 -8.66 5.30 12.82
C TYR A 159 -9.47 4.57 13.89
N TYR A 160 -10.25 3.57 13.49
CA TYR A 160 -11.13 2.82 14.38
C TYR A 160 -10.36 2.13 15.49
N ILE A 161 -9.26 1.44 15.21
CA ILE A 161 -8.57 0.64 16.23
C ILE A 161 -7.97 1.49 17.35
N GLN A 162 -7.71 2.77 17.09
CA GLN A 162 -7.22 3.71 18.08
C GLN A 162 -8.31 4.12 19.09
N GLY A 163 -9.49 4.54 18.62
CA GLY A 163 -10.57 5.03 19.49
C GLY A 163 -11.72 4.05 19.73
N LEU A 164 -11.73 2.89 19.06
CA LEU A 164 -12.81 1.90 18.99
C LEU A 164 -14.18 2.48 18.59
N ARG A 165 -14.16 3.60 17.87
CA ARG A 165 -15.35 4.31 17.38
C ARG A 165 -15.10 4.90 16.01
N ILE A 166 -16.17 5.08 15.26
CA ILE A 166 -16.18 5.79 13.98
C ILE A 166 -17.08 7.00 14.15
N ASP A 167 -16.53 8.19 13.89
CA ASP A 167 -17.28 9.42 13.81
C ASP A 167 -17.08 10.08 12.43
N LEU A 168 -17.67 11.26 12.24
CA LEU A 168 -17.63 11.97 10.96
C LEU A 168 -16.20 12.34 10.54
N VAL A 169 -15.28 12.54 11.49
CA VAL A 169 -13.88 12.82 11.18
C VAL A 169 -13.23 11.57 10.59
N GLY A 170 -13.42 10.41 11.23
CA GLY A 170 -12.92 9.13 10.72
C GLY A 170 -13.46 8.78 9.32
N VAL A 171 -14.77 8.97 9.09
CA VAL A 171 -15.38 8.73 7.78
C VAL A 171 -14.87 9.72 6.73
N GLY A 172 -14.85 11.02 7.06
CA GLY A 172 -14.38 12.06 6.16
C GLY A 172 -12.92 11.84 5.74
N LEU A 173 -12.06 11.45 6.68
CA LEU A 173 -10.66 11.14 6.40
C LEU A 173 -10.51 9.89 5.51
N ALA A 174 -11.29 8.84 5.77
CA ALA A 174 -11.29 7.63 4.94
C ALA A 174 -11.74 7.91 3.51
N VAL A 175 -12.79 8.72 3.31
CA VAL A 175 -13.25 9.12 1.97
C VAL A 175 -12.21 9.96 1.26
N PHE A 176 -11.69 11.00 1.94
CA PHE A 176 -10.67 11.88 1.39
C PHE A 176 -9.45 11.09 0.90
N LEU A 177 -8.88 10.26 1.77
CA LEU A 177 -7.70 9.46 1.42
C LEU A 177 -8.02 8.36 0.41
N GLY A 178 -9.23 7.80 0.42
CA GLY A 178 -9.72 6.89 -0.62
C GLY A 178 -9.69 7.51 -2.02
N ILE A 179 -10.08 8.78 -2.16
CA ILE A 179 -10.02 9.52 -3.42
C ILE A 179 -8.57 9.85 -3.78
N THR A 180 -7.82 10.39 -2.82
CA THR A 180 -6.43 10.81 -3.03
C THR A 180 -5.52 9.67 -3.48
N VAL A 181 -5.71 8.45 -2.97
CA VAL A 181 -4.91 7.31 -3.47
C VAL A 181 -5.28 6.91 -4.89
N VAL A 182 -6.54 7.09 -5.33
CA VAL A 182 -6.94 6.86 -6.72
C VAL A 182 -6.26 7.85 -7.65
N GLU A 183 -6.20 9.13 -7.27
CA GLU A 183 -5.45 10.15 -8.01
C GLU A 183 -3.97 9.79 -8.09
N MET A 184 -3.36 9.37 -6.98
CA MET A 184 -1.99 8.87 -6.96
C MET A 184 -1.79 7.68 -7.90
N HIS A 185 -2.70 6.70 -7.88
CA HIS A 185 -2.62 5.54 -8.74
C HIS A 185 -2.75 5.92 -10.22
N HIS A 186 -3.66 6.84 -10.56
CA HIS A 186 -3.76 7.34 -11.92
C HIS A 186 -2.47 8.04 -12.38
N MET A 187 -1.86 8.87 -11.53
CA MET A 187 -0.56 9.45 -11.83
C MET A 187 0.53 8.38 -12.03
N ALA A 188 0.50 7.28 -11.26
CA ALA A 188 1.41 6.15 -11.46
C ALA A 188 1.23 5.48 -12.83
N VAL A 189 -0.01 5.30 -13.29
CA VAL A 189 -0.31 4.79 -14.64
C VAL A 189 0.28 5.70 -15.72
N LEU A 190 0.12 7.02 -15.57
CA LEU A 190 0.64 8.02 -16.52
C LEU A 190 2.18 8.05 -16.61
N THR A 191 2.91 7.36 -15.72
CA THR A 191 4.37 7.23 -15.83
C THR A 191 4.84 6.19 -16.83
N ASN A 192 3.92 5.46 -17.48
CA ASN A 192 4.23 4.46 -18.50
C ASN A 192 4.75 5.11 -19.79
N GLU A 193 6.07 5.18 -19.93
CA GLU A 193 6.76 5.76 -21.10
C GLU A 193 6.50 5.00 -22.41
N ARG A 194 5.96 3.78 -22.38
CA ARG A 194 5.56 3.07 -23.60
C ARG A 194 4.27 3.60 -24.20
N GLU A 195 3.44 4.24 -23.39
CA GLU A 195 2.06 4.59 -23.74
C GLU A 195 1.84 6.10 -23.81
N TYR A 196 2.54 6.86 -22.97
CA TYR A 196 2.35 8.30 -22.85
C TYR A 196 3.58 9.11 -23.29
N ALA A 197 3.34 10.32 -23.77
CA ALA A 197 4.38 11.25 -24.20
C ALA A 197 5.36 11.60 -23.04
N PRO A 198 6.63 11.94 -23.35
CA PRO A 198 7.64 12.29 -22.34
C PRO A 198 7.21 13.43 -21.40
N GLU A 199 6.47 14.41 -21.92
CA GLU A 199 5.95 15.53 -21.12
C GLU A 199 4.91 15.06 -20.08
N THR A 200 3.93 14.25 -20.52
CA THR A 200 2.90 13.69 -19.64
C THR A 200 3.52 12.81 -18.55
N SER A 201 4.43 11.91 -18.93
CA SER A 201 5.10 11.03 -17.97
C SER A 201 6.04 11.78 -17.04
N GLY A 202 6.70 12.84 -17.52
CA GLY A 202 7.50 13.76 -16.70
C GLY A 202 6.68 14.50 -15.64
N ASN A 203 5.56 15.09 -16.04
CA ASN A 203 4.63 15.78 -15.13
C ASN A 203 4.04 14.83 -14.09
N ALA A 204 3.60 13.63 -14.52
CA ALA A 204 3.08 12.60 -13.61
C ALA A 204 4.12 12.17 -12.55
N ARG A 205 5.38 12.01 -12.94
CA ARG A 205 6.48 11.69 -12.00
C ARG A 205 6.71 12.80 -10.99
N LEU A 206 6.68 14.06 -11.41
CA LEU A 206 6.81 15.19 -10.51
C LEU A 206 5.67 15.21 -9.48
N LEU A 207 4.42 15.08 -9.94
CA LEU A 207 3.25 15.07 -9.07
C LEU A 207 3.27 13.89 -8.08
N LEU A 208 3.71 12.69 -8.49
CA LEU A 208 3.92 11.57 -7.58
C LEU A 208 4.97 11.84 -6.51
N LYS A 209 6.09 12.50 -6.87
CA LYS A 209 7.11 12.90 -5.89
C LYS A 209 6.54 13.88 -4.88
N LEU A 210 5.79 14.89 -5.34
CA LEU A 210 5.14 15.86 -4.47
C LEU A 210 4.09 15.20 -3.56
N HIS A 211 3.24 14.35 -4.11
CA HIS A 211 2.22 13.61 -3.37
C HIS A 211 2.83 12.77 -2.24
N ARG A 212 3.88 12.00 -2.54
CA ARG A 212 4.62 11.22 -1.54
C ARG A 212 5.26 12.09 -0.48
N GLY A 213 5.97 13.14 -0.89
CA GLY A 213 6.60 14.07 0.04
C GLY A 213 5.59 14.70 1.00
N ALA A 214 4.43 15.09 0.49
CA ALA A 214 3.33 15.61 1.29
C ALA A 214 2.80 14.56 2.28
N ALA A 215 2.55 13.34 1.83
CA ALA A 215 2.13 12.22 2.69
C ALA A 215 3.13 11.98 3.83
N TYR A 216 4.41 11.89 3.50
CA TYR A 216 5.48 11.63 4.48
C TYR A 216 5.58 12.75 5.51
N ALA A 217 5.56 14.00 5.03
CA ALA A 217 5.68 15.16 5.90
C ALA A 217 4.50 15.24 6.88
N ILE A 218 3.26 15.12 6.40
CA ILE A 218 2.08 15.21 7.28
C ILE A 218 2.02 14.03 8.26
N GLY A 219 2.32 12.82 7.81
CA GLY A 219 2.36 11.64 8.68
C GLY A 219 3.41 11.78 9.79
N LEU A 220 4.61 12.24 9.44
CA LEU A 220 5.69 12.45 10.42
C LEU A 220 5.36 13.57 11.41
N ILE A 221 4.86 14.71 10.93
CA ILE A 221 4.53 15.86 11.79
C ILE A 221 3.44 15.47 12.80
N LEU A 222 2.37 14.80 12.35
CA LEU A 222 1.29 14.39 13.24
C LEU A 222 1.73 13.32 14.23
N LEU A 223 2.62 12.40 13.83
CA LEU A 223 3.17 11.42 14.75
C LEU A 223 4.00 12.10 15.84
N LEU A 224 4.90 13.02 15.48
CA LEU A 224 5.70 13.76 16.44
C LEU A 224 4.83 14.58 17.40
N ALA A 225 3.76 15.20 16.88
CA ALA A 225 2.80 15.97 17.69
C ALA A 225 2.01 15.12 18.70
N ARG A 226 1.97 13.79 18.55
CA ARG A 226 1.34 12.86 19.52
C ARG A 226 2.33 12.29 20.53
N LEU A 227 3.63 12.36 20.25
CA LEU A 227 4.69 11.76 21.08
C LEU A 227 5.39 12.76 22.00
N VAL A 228 5.25 14.06 21.73
CA VAL A 228 5.79 15.17 22.52
C VAL A 228 4.67 15.80 23.32
#